data_AF-M0PCP6-F1
#
_entry.id   AF-M0PCP6-F1
#
_cell.length_a   1.000
_cell.length_b   1.000
_cell.length_c   1.000
_cell.angle_alpha   90.00
_cell.angle_beta   90.00
_cell.angle_gamma   90.00
#
_symmetry.space_group_name_H-M   'P 1'
#
loop_
_entity.id
_entity.type
_entity.pdbx_description
1 polymer ?
#
loop_
_entity_poly.entity_id
_entity_poly.type
_entity_poly.pdbx_seq_one_letter_code
_entity_poly.pdbx_strand_id
1 'polypeptide(L)'
;MDRRDVLRAGTAVAVGGLAGCASGSDDPTFIEGFENGIGEWETGAAIGPEVDVGEFDWEVDVSEAEATTGDRSLRIWNQGDYDDGVTWAVHPVPVEPGGSYRIAVSGQFWSESESFNTIRHAVMRLGPEPPAAEEDFPQPGLNTTDLGETPYGGLRDALWLADGWREYAFEWTTSELSTDTLHLAVGTAVIWEADATHYVDDFSVSIEPR
;
A
#
# COMPACT_ATOMS: atom_id res chain seq x y z
N MET A 1 -15.53 -63.39 37.49
CA MET A 1 -16.76 -62.94 38.18
C MET A 1 -17.55 -62.10 37.20
N ASP A 2 -18.84 -62.40 37.12
CA ASP A 2 -19.84 -61.97 36.15
C ASP A 2 -20.31 -60.51 36.36
N ARG A 3 -21.08 -59.98 35.38
CA ARG A 3 -21.98 -58.80 35.34
C ARG A 3 -21.51 -57.67 34.39
N ARG A 4 -22.16 -57.50 33.20
CA ARG A 4 -23.43 -56.77 32.92
C ARG A 4 -23.25 -55.26 33.15
N ASP A 5 -23.50 -54.35 32.22
CA ASP A 5 -24.76 -53.94 31.57
C ASP A 5 -24.42 -53.10 30.29
N VAL A 6 -25.05 -53.21 29.12
CA VAL A 6 -26.44 -52.96 28.69
C VAL A 6 -26.84 -51.46 28.59
N LEU A 7 -26.92 -51.00 27.32
CA LEU A 7 -27.86 -50.06 26.66
C LEU A 7 -28.15 -48.66 27.22
N ARG A 8 -28.02 -47.64 26.34
CA ARG A 8 -29.10 -46.75 25.80
C ARG A 8 -28.44 -45.60 25.00
N ALA A 9 -28.62 -45.48 23.69
CA ALA A 9 -29.76 -44.91 22.97
C ALA A 9 -29.99 -43.41 23.24
N GLY A 10 -29.86 -42.58 22.18
CA GLY A 10 -30.27 -41.18 22.19
C GLY A 10 -29.81 -40.39 20.97
N THR A 11 -30.49 -40.58 19.83
CA THR A 11 -30.47 -39.65 18.68
C THR A 11 -31.17 -38.35 19.06
N ALA A 12 -30.52 -37.21 18.81
CA ALA A 12 -31.19 -35.91 18.72
C ALA A 12 -30.77 -35.24 17.40
N VAL A 13 -31.72 -35.18 16.48
CA VAL A 13 -31.69 -34.34 15.28
C VAL A 13 -31.98 -32.92 15.75
N ALA A 14 -31.05 -32.00 15.54
CA ALA A 14 -31.30 -30.57 15.66
C ALA A 14 -31.12 -29.95 14.27
N VAL A 15 -32.24 -29.64 13.63
CA VAL A 15 -32.33 -28.74 12.48
C VAL A 15 -32.12 -27.33 13.03
N GLY A 16 -30.97 -26.74 12.77
CA GLY A 16 -30.66 -25.34 13.04
C GLY A 16 -30.61 -24.59 11.72
N GLY A 17 -31.54 -23.65 11.52
CA GLY A 17 -31.61 -22.82 10.32
C GLY A 17 -30.34 -21.97 10.17
N LEU A 18 -29.80 -21.95 8.95
CA LEU A 18 -28.77 -21.01 8.54
C LEU A 18 -29.41 -19.62 8.47
N ALA A 19 -29.33 -18.86 9.57
CA ALA A 19 -29.48 -17.42 9.52
C ALA A 19 -28.29 -16.87 8.74
N GLY A 20 -28.53 -16.41 7.52
CA GLY A 20 -27.56 -15.65 6.74
C GLY A 20 -27.29 -14.32 7.42
N CYS A 21 -26.22 -14.27 8.21
CA CYS A 21 -25.57 -13.02 8.52
C CYS A 21 -24.84 -12.60 7.24
N ALA A 22 -25.37 -11.60 6.55
CA ALA A 22 -24.57 -10.80 5.64
C ALA A 22 -23.55 -10.04 6.50
N SER A 23 -22.43 -10.68 6.81
CA SER A 23 -21.22 -9.96 7.17
C SER A 23 -20.78 -9.23 5.92
N GLY A 24 -20.93 -7.91 5.89
CA GLY A 24 -20.02 -7.10 5.10
C GLY A 24 -18.62 -7.52 5.56
N SER A 25 -17.88 -8.19 4.69
CA SER A 25 -16.52 -8.58 5.02
C SER A 25 -15.72 -7.30 5.11
N ASP A 26 -15.20 -6.97 6.29
CA ASP A 26 -14.13 -6.00 6.49
C ASP A 26 -12.80 -6.46 5.85
N ASP A 27 -12.86 -7.45 4.95
CA ASP A 27 -11.70 -7.98 4.26
C ASP A 27 -11.25 -6.95 3.22
N PRO A 28 -9.95 -6.62 3.17
CA PRO A 28 -9.42 -5.69 2.19
C PRO A 28 -9.66 -6.21 0.77
N THR A 29 -9.94 -5.28 -0.14
CA THR A 29 -10.12 -5.53 -1.57
C THR A 29 -8.81 -5.97 -2.25
N PHE A 30 -7.68 -5.52 -1.71
CA PHE A 30 -6.35 -5.84 -2.20
C PHE A 30 -5.37 -5.98 -1.02
N ILE A 31 -4.50 -6.99 -1.09
CA ILE A 31 -3.36 -7.19 -0.18
C ILE A 31 -2.14 -7.52 -1.03
N GLU A 32 -1.00 -6.91 -0.72
CA GLU A 32 0.29 -7.24 -1.34
C GLU A 32 1.41 -7.32 -0.30
N GLY A 33 2.23 -8.38 -0.41
CA GLY A 33 3.46 -8.58 0.37
C GLY A 33 4.63 -9.11 -0.46
N PHE A 34 4.53 -9.09 -1.79
CA PHE A 34 5.60 -9.37 -2.76
C PHE A 34 6.21 -10.79 -2.73
N GLU A 35 5.61 -11.72 -2.01
CA GLU A 35 6.02 -13.12 -1.92
C GLU A 35 6.15 -13.81 -3.30
N ASN A 36 5.33 -13.39 -4.26
CA ASN A 36 5.31 -13.93 -5.62
C ASN A 36 6.08 -13.06 -6.65
N GLY A 37 6.93 -12.15 -6.21
CA GLY A 37 7.64 -11.21 -7.08
C GLY A 37 6.84 -9.95 -7.38
N ILE A 38 7.28 -9.19 -8.40
CA ILE A 38 6.67 -7.90 -8.76
C ILE A 38 5.38 -8.02 -9.59
N GLY A 39 5.05 -9.21 -10.12
CA GLY A 39 3.73 -9.49 -10.71
C GLY A 39 3.25 -8.46 -11.76
N GLU A 40 2.09 -7.85 -11.49
CA GLU A 40 1.44 -6.82 -12.33
C GLU A 40 1.88 -5.39 -11.98
N TRP A 41 2.82 -5.22 -11.06
CA TRP A 41 3.32 -3.90 -10.71
C TRP A 41 4.21 -3.33 -11.82
N GLU A 42 3.91 -2.11 -12.23
CA GLU A 42 4.74 -1.33 -13.16
C GLU A 42 5.62 -0.34 -12.37
N THR A 43 6.87 -0.18 -12.76
CA THR A 43 7.82 0.68 -12.03
C THR A 43 8.09 1.97 -12.79
N GLY A 44 8.20 3.09 -12.08
CA GLY A 44 8.45 4.39 -12.68
C GLY A 44 9.35 5.26 -11.82
N ALA A 45 9.93 6.27 -12.47
CA ALA A 45 10.60 7.36 -11.80
C ALA A 45 10.41 8.67 -12.55
N ALA A 46 10.56 9.77 -11.82
CA ALA A 46 10.58 11.11 -12.35
C ALA A 46 11.62 11.91 -11.56
N ILE A 47 12.19 12.89 -12.23
CA ILE A 47 13.11 13.87 -11.66
C ILE A 47 12.80 15.20 -12.33
N GLY A 48 12.99 16.31 -11.61
CA GLY A 48 12.68 17.65 -12.07
C GLY A 48 13.23 17.97 -13.49
N PRO A 49 12.67 18.98 -14.16
CA PRO A 49 12.98 19.30 -15.57
C PRO A 49 14.46 19.64 -15.83
N GLU A 50 15.25 19.84 -14.78
CA GLU A 50 16.67 20.10 -14.82
C GLU A 50 17.51 18.89 -15.22
N VAL A 51 16.99 17.66 -15.03
CA VAL A 51 17.71 16.40 -15.25
C VAL A 51 16.89 15.46 -16.12
N ASP A 52 17.52 14.74 -17.05
CA ASP A 52 16.86 13.68 -17.80
C ASP A 52 16.71 12.43 -16.92
N VAL A 53 15.55 11.77 -16.96
CA VAL A 53 15.33 10.54 -16.17
C VAL A 53 16.32 9.41 -16.50
N GLY A 54 16.92 9.42 -17.69
CA GLY A 54 17.99 8.49 -18.07
C GLY A 54 19.36 8.79 -17.44
N GLU A 55 19.52 9.95 -16.79
CA GLU A 55 20.69 10.35 -15.98
C GLU A 55 20.44 10.20 -14.47
N PHE A 56 19.25 9.76 -14.08
CA PHE A 56 18.85 9.45 -12.72
C PHE A 56 18.87 7.93 -12.51
N ASP A 57 19.80 7.42 -11.71
CA ASP A 57 19.83 5.98 -11.40
C ASP A 57 18.81 5.65 -10.31
N TRP A 58 17.98 4.65 -10.60
CA TRP A 58 16.97 4.12 -9.71
C TRP A 58 16.69 2.65 -10.02
N GLU A 59 16.17 1.93 -9.05
CA GLU A 59 15.80 0.52 -9.20
C GLU A 59 14.63 0.16 -8.29
N VAL A 60 13.74 -0.68 -8.79
CA VAL A 60 12.66 -1.30 -8.03
C VAL A 60 12.69 -2.80 -8.34
N ASP A 61 12.86 -3.63 -7.31
CA ASP A 61 12.86 -5.09 -7.44
C ASP A 61 12.42 -5.74 -6.12
N VAL A 62 12.10 -7.03 -6.13
CA VAL A 62 11.81 -7.78 -4.91
C VAL A 62 13.10 -8.22 -4.22
N SER A 63 13.11 -8.20 -2.89
CA SER A 63 14.26 -8.56 -2.07
C SER A 63 13.87 -9.51 -0.94
N GLU A 64 14.83 -10.34 -0.53
CA GLU A 64 14.76 -11.21 0.66
C GLU A 64 15.57 -10.62 1.84
N ALA A 65 16.06 -9.38 1.71
CA ALA A 65 16.94 -8.74 2.71
C ALA A 65 16.17 -8.25 3.95
N GLU A 66 14.99 -7.68 3.74
CA GLU A 66 14.07 -7.22 4.78
C GLU A 66 12.65 -7.62 4.34
N ALA A 67 11.83 -8.06 5.29
CA ALA A 67 10.40 -8.31 5.09
C ALA A 67 9.68 -8.01 6.39
N THR A 68 8.47 -7.44 6.33
CA THR A 68 7.66 -7.25 7.54
C THR A 68 6.90 -8.54 7.87
N THR A 69 6.40 -9.21 6.83
CA THR A 69 5.69 -10.48 6.87
C THR A 69 6.26 -11.37 5.77
N GLY A 70 6.33 -12.69 5.98
CA GLY A 70 6.85 -13.60 4.97
C GLY A 70 8.37 -13.54 4.83
N ASP A 71 8.86 -13.73 3.61
CA ASP A 71 10.28 -13.83 3.29
C ASP A 71 10.74 -12.73 2.31
N ARG A 72 9.81 -11.93 1.75
CA ARG A 72 10.10 -10.95 0.69
C ARG A 72 9.42 -9.61 0.92
N SER A 73 10.00 -8.57 0.33
CA SER A 73 9.39 -7.25 0.22
C SER A 73 9.82 -6.56 -1.07
N LEU A 74 9.21 -5.41 -1.39
CA LEU A 74 9.65 -4.58 -2.50
C LEU A 74 10.80 -3.67 -2.05
N ARG A 75 11.94 -3.80 -2.72
CA ARG A 75 13.09 -2.91 -2.59
C ARG A 75 12.96 -1.73 -3.55
N ILE A 76 13.11 -0.53 -3.02
CA ILE A 76 13.14 0.72 -3.79
C ILE A 76 14.48 1.40 -3.51
N TRP A 77 15.26 1.61 -4.56
CA TRP A 77 16.51 2.35 -4.49
C TRP A 77 16.50 3.50 -5.48
N ASN A 78 17.00 4.66 -5.06
CA ASN A 78 17.22 5.81 -5.92
C ASN A 78 18.41 6.64 -5.44
N GLN A 79 19.19 7.13 -6.40
CA GLN A 79 20.33 7.99 -6.10
C GLN A 79 19.88 9.31 -5.47
N GLY A 80 20.77 9.93 -4.69
CA GLY A 80 20.50 11.19 -4.00
C GLY A 80 21.07 12.43 -4.66
N ASP A 81 21.98 12.28 -5.64
CA ASP A 81 22.89 13.33 -6.15
C ASP A 81 22.25 14.65 -6.62
N TYR A 82 20.93 14.68 -6.84
CA TYR A 82 20.23 15.83 -7.38
C TYR A 82 19.32 16.54 -6.37
N ASP A 83 19.29 16.10 -5.10
CA ASP A 83 18.35 16.58 -4.07
C ASP A 83 16.87 16.45 -4.48
N ASP A 84 16.58 15.64 -5.50
CA ASP A 84 15.29 15.54 -6.15
C ASP A 84 15.07 14.17 -6.79
N GLY A 85 13.82 13.87 -7.10
CA GLY A 85 13.40 12.67 -7.79
C GLY A 85 12.54 11.76 -6.95
N VAL A 86 11.68 11.02 -7.63
CA VAL A 86 10.75 10.05 -7.03
C VAL A 86 10.79 8.76 -7.82
N THR A 87 10.77 7.65 -7.10
CA THR A 87 10.78 6.29 -7.66
C THR A 87 9.64 5.52 -7.02
N TRP A 88 8.86 4.81 -7.83
CA TRP A 88 7.64 4.16 -7.37
C TRP A 88 7.32 2.88 -8.16
N ALA A 89 6.42 2.09 -7.60
CA ALA A 89 5.72 1.00 -8.27
C ALA A 89 4.22 1.30 -8.29
N VAL A 90 3.52 0.89 -9.35
CA VAL A 90 2.09 1.09 -9.58
C VAL A 90 1.39 -0.24 -9.78
N HIS A 91 0.27 -0.45 -9.09
CA HIS A 91 -0.60 -1.61 -9.27
C HIS A 91 -2.05 -1.17 -9.57
N PRO A 92 -2.73 -1.82 -10.54
CA PRO A 92 -4.16 -1.58 -10.77
C PRO A 92 -5.01 -2.19 -9.64
N VAL A 93 -5.98 -1.43 -9.13
CA VAL A 93 -6.96 -1.87 -8.13
C VAL A 93 -8.36 -1.76 -8.74
N PRO A 94 -9.08 -2.87 -8.93
CA PRO A 94 -10.40 -2.85 -9.53
C PRO A 94 -11.43 -2.12 -8.64
N VAL A 95 -12.33 -1.37 -9.26
CA VAL A 95 -13.44 -0.68 -8.60
C VAL A 95 -14.69 -0.71 -9.50
N GLU A 96 -15.88 -0.62 -8.93
CA GLU A 96 -17.09 -0.51 -9.74
C GLU A 96 -17.29 0.94 -10.23
N PRO A 97 -17.55 1.17 -11.53
CA PRO A 97 -17.85 2.51 -12.02
C PRO A 97 -19.25 2.95 -11.59
N GLY A 98 -19.44 4.27 -11.47
CA GLY A 98 -20.69 4.90 -11.07
C GLY A 98 -20.97 4.90 -9.56
N GLY A 99 -20.00 4.44 -8.74
CA GLY A 99 -20.07 4.50 -7.28
C GLY A 99 -19.22 5.63 -6.69
N SER A 100 -19.55 6.03 -5.47
CA SER A 100 -18.70 6.83 -4.60
C SER A 100 -18.25 5.98 -3.40
N TYR A 101 -17.03 6.22 -2.92
CA TYR A 101 -16.37 5.31 -1.99
C TYR A 101 -15.69 6.05 -0.84
N ARG A 102 -15.55 5.35 0.28
CA ARG A 102 -14.52 5.59 1.30
C ARG A 102 -13.47 4.53 1.09
N ILE A 103 -12.23 4.94 0.86
CA ILE A 103 -11.11 4.04 0.60
C ILE A 103 -10.05 4.27 1.66
N ALA A 104 -9.59 3.19 2.29
CA ALA A 104 -8.46 3.21 3.22
C ALA A 104 -7.29 2.46 2.59
N VAL A 105 -6.09 3.04 2.69
CA VAL A 105 -4.85 2.45 2.19
C VAL A 105 -3.81 2.48 3.30
N SER A 106 -3.12 1.36 3.51
CA SER A 106 -1.97 1.27 4.42
C SER A 106 -0.83 0.49 3.79
N GLY A 107 0.38 0.70 4.29
CA GLY A 107 1.58 -0.06 3.93
C GLY A 107 2.71 0.20 4.92
N GLN A 108 3.67 -0.71 4.96
CA GLN A 108 4.84 -0.64 5.81
C GLN A 108 6.05 -0.14 5.02
N PHE A 109 6.83 0.76 5.61
CA PHE A 109 8.10 1.23 5.05
C PHE A 109 9.20 1.01 6.08
N TRP A 110 10.30 0.42 5.65
CA TRP A 110 11.47 0.16 6.47
C TRP A 110 12.49 1.30 6.36
N SER A 111 13.12 1.67 7.47
CA SER A 111 14.29 2.55 7.51
C SER A 111 15.43 1.87 8.28
N GLU A 112 16.66 1.94 7.77
CA GLU A 112 17.84 1.32 8.42
C GLU A 112 18.13 1.89 9.81
N SER A 113 17.74 3.14 10.05
CA SER A 113 17.93 3.81 11.34
C SER A 113 16.92 4.93 11.52
N GLU A 114 16.81 5.44 12.75
CA GLU A 114 16.18 6.74 12.99
C GLU A 114 17.17 7.86 12.66
N SER A 115 16.70 8.92 12.01
CA SER A 115 17.50 10.11 11.68
C SER A 115 16.76 11.38 12.05
N PHE A 116 17.51 12.35 12.59
CA PHE A 116 16.98 13.71 12.80
C PHE A 116 16.77 14.46 11.47
N ASN A 117 17.55 14.11 10.44
CA ASN A 117 17.40 14.69 9.11
C ASN A 117 16.48 13.79 8.27
N THR A 118 15.42 14.36 7.70
CA THR A 118 14.57 13.66 6.74
C THR A 118 15.28 13.58 5.40
N ILE A 119 15.72 12.38 4.99
CA ILE A 119 16.52 12.17 3.77
C ILE A 119 15.63 11.81 2.55
N ARG A 120 14.48 11.19 2.82
CA ARG A 120 13.43 10.84 1.84
C ARG A 120 12.05 11.01 2.45
N HIS A 121 11.07 11.12 1.59
CA HIS A 121 9.66 10.90 1.94
C HIS A 121 9.19 9.53 1.46
N ALA A 122 8.33 8.88 2.23
CA ALA A 122 7.43 7.84 1.74
C ALA A 122 6.35 8.53 0.92
N VAL A 123 6.07 8.01 -0.28
CA VAL A 123 4.95 8.47 -1.10
C VAL A 123 3.99 7.33 -1.35
N MET A 124 2.70 7.60 -1.17
CA MET A 124 1.63 6.72 -1.61
C MET A 124 0.52 7.53 -2.25
N ARG A 125 -0.11 6.96 -3.27
CA ARG A 125 -1.22 7.59 -3.99
C ARG A 125 -2.16 6.53 -4.54
N LEU A 126 -3.46 6.81 -4.51
CA LEU A 126 -4.48 6.03 -5.19
C LEU A 126 -5.38 6.98 -5.98
N GLY A 127 -5.52 6.77 -7.29
CA GLY A 127 -6.37 7.62 -8.11
C GLY A 127 -6.74 7.02 -9.47
N PRO A 128 -7.61 7.67 -10.26
CA PRO A 128 -8.08 7.15 -11.54
C PRO A 128 -6.97 6.98 -12.58
N GLU A 129 -6.01 7.92 -12.60
CA GLU A 129 -4.86 7.89 -13.53
C GLU A 129 -3.58 7.49 -12.77
N PRO A 130 -2.69 6.67 -13.37
CA PRO A 130 -1.38 6.40 -12.79
C PRO A 130 -0.53 7.69 -12.76
N PRO A 131 0.39 7.85 -11.79
CA PRO A 131 1.31 8.98 -11.79
C PRO A 131 2.31 8.87 -12.96
N ALA A 132 2.63 10.01 -13.56
CA ALA A 132 3.61 10.15 -14.62
C ALA A 132 4.75 11.11 -14.25
N ALA A 133 4.56 11.95 -13.23
CA ALA A 133 5.55 12.90 -12.73
C ALA A 133 5.47 13.04 -11.21
N GLU A 134 6.44 13.74 -10.61
CA GLU A 134 6.47 13.96 -9.16
C GLU A 134 5.25 14.74 -8.66
N GLU A 135 4.77 15.70 -9.45
CA GLU A 135 3.66 16.57 -9.08
C GLU A 135 2.32 15.83 -8.98
N ASP A 136 2.25 14.60 -9.51
CA ASP A 136 1.07 13.75 -9.35
C ASP A 136 0.93 13.22 -7.92
N PHE A 137 2.02 13.21 -7.14
CA PHE A 137 2.01 12.82 -5.73
C PHE A 137 1.62 14.00 -4.81
N PRO A 138 1.11 13.70 -3.60
CA PRO A 138 0.89 14.71 -2.57
C PRO A 138 2.13 15.58 -2.30
N GLN A 139 1.89 16.85 -1.98
CA GLN A 139 2.95 17.76 -1.54
C GLN A 139 3.57 17.28 -0.21
N PRO A 140 4.84 17.60 0.10
CA PRO A 140 5.47 17.22 1.36
C PRO A 140 4.64 17.56 2.60
N GLY A 141 4.43 16.58 3.48
CA GLY A 141 3.63 16.71 4.70
C GLY A 141 2.10 16.64 4.48
N LEU A 142 1.65 16.41 3.25
CA LEU A 142 0.22 16.24 2.95
C LEU A 142 -0.19 14.78 3.11
N ASN A 143 -1.32 14.57 3.78
CA ASN A 143 -2.07 13.32 3.83
C ASN A 143 -3.53 13.65 3.50
N THR A 144 -4.17 12.88 2.62
CA THR A 144 -5.54 13.17 2.16
C THR A 144 -6.60 12.82 3.20
N THR A 145 -6.24 12.13 4.27
CA THR A 145 -7.13 11.88 5.40
C THR A 145 -7.75 13.20 5.87
N ASP A 146 -9.07 13.19 6.09
CA ASP A 146 -9.86 14.34 6.53
C ASP A 146 -9.91 15.55 5.58
N LEU A 147 -9.39 15.44 4.34
CA LEU A 147 -9.54 16.50 3.32
C LEU A 147 -10.88 16.46 2.57
N GLY A 148 -11.70 15.44 2.82
CA GLY A 148 -12.99 15.23 2.15
C GLY A 148 -12.83 14.66 0.75
N GLU A 149 -13.61 15.18 -0.22
CA GLU A 149 -13.58 14.72 -1.60
C GLU A 149 -12.47 15.40 -2.40
N THR A 150 -11.46 14.61 -2.76
CA THR A 150 -10.31 15.02 -3.60
C THR A 150 -10.25 14.18 -4.89
N PRO A 151 -9.54 14.63 -5.94
CA PRO A 151 -9.40 13.86 -7.18
C PRO A 151 -8.65 12.52 -7.03
N TYR A 152 -7.83 12.40 -5.99
CA TYR A 152 -7.08 11.20 -5.62
C TYR A 152 -6.86 11.16 -4.10
N GLY A 153 -6.54 9.99 -3.56
CA GLY A 153 -6.07 9.77 -2.20
C GLY A 153 -4.55 9.63 -2.15
N GLY A 154 -3.90 9.99 -1.05
CA GLY A 154 -2.47 9.77 -0.91
C GLY A 154 -1.83 10.38 0.33
N LEU A 155 -0.54 10.11 0.51
CA LEU A 155 0.32 10.83 1.43
C LEU A 155 1.73 11.04 0.89
N ARG A 156 2.41 12.05 1.42
CA ARG A 156 3.87 12.23 1.32
C ARG A 156 4.40 12.63 2.70
N ASP A 157 5.07 11.70 3.37
CA ASP A 157 5.52 11.88 4.76
C ASP A 157 6.98 11.42 4.97
N ALA A 158 7.63 11.90 6.02
CA ALA A 158 9.03 11.65 6.31
C ALA A 158 9.33 10.16 6.56
N LEU A 159 10.43 9.67 5.97
CA LEU A 159 11.07 8.40 6.34
C LEU A 159 12.12 8.63 7.44
N TRP A 160 12.73 7.55 7.97
CA TRP A 160 13.66 7.57 9.11
C TRP A 160 13.12 8.18 10.41
N LEU A 161 11.80 8.20 10.59
CA LEU A 161 11.18 8.63 11.85
C LEU A 161 11.38 7.61 12.99
N ALA A 162 11.74 6.37 12.64
CA ALA A 162 12.11 5.30 13.54
C ALA A 162 13.01 4.31 12.77
N ASP A 163 13.80 3.53 13.52
CA ASP A 163 14.48 2.34 13.01
C ASP A 163 13.46 1.22 12.74
N GLY A 164 13.63 0.52 11.62
CA GLY A 164 12.83 -0.61 11.19
C GLY A 164 11.54 -0.22 10.46
N TRP A 165 10.53 -1.08 10.58
CA TRP A 165 9.25 -0.94 9.89
C TRP A 165 8.33 0.06 10.57
N ARG A 166 7.68 0.89 9.75
CA ARG A 166 6.65 1.84 10.18
C ARG A 166 5.49 1.84 9.21
N GLU A 167 4.29 1.87 9.76
CA GLU A 167 3.07 1.98 8.98
C GLU A 167 2.84 3.42 8.51
N TYR A 168 2.46 3.55 7.25
CA TYR A 168 1.95 4.76 6.64
C TYR A 168 0.55 4.46 6.12
N ALA A 169 -0.39 5.39 6.32
CA ALA A 169 -1.78 5.18 5.92
C ALA A 169 -2.47 6.49 5.56
N PHE A 170 -3.43 6.42 4.63
CA PHE A 170 -4.35 7.50 4.33
C PHE A 170 -5.76 6.98 4.09
N GLU A 171 -6.74 7.84 4.33
CA GLU A 171 -8.10 7.64 3.85
C GLU A 171 -8.42 8.63 2.73
N TRP A 172 -9.28 8.20 1.82
CA TRP A 172 -9.77 9.01 0.71
C TRP A 172 -11.26 8.80 0.51
N THR A 173 -11.99 9.90 0.42
CA THR A 173 -13.39 9.89 0.07
C THR A 173 -13.52 10.32 -1.39
N THR A 174 -14.10 9.47 -2.24
CA THR A 174 -14.21 9.76 -3.67
C THR A 174 -15.54 10.46 -3.97
N SER A 175 -15.54 11.29 -5.02
CA SER A 175 -16.77 11.55 -5.77
C SER A 175 -17.20 10.30 -6.55
N GLU A 176 -18.29 10.38 -7.29
CA GLU A 176 -18.66 9.31 -8.24
C GLU A 176 -17.50 9.04 -9.20
N LEU A 177 -17.01 7.80 -9.22
CA LEU A 177 -15.94 7.36 -10.11
C LEU A 177 -16.53 6.94 -11.45
N SER A 178 -15.90 7.34 -12.56
CA SER A 178 -16.30 6.92 -13.92
C SER A 178 -15.40 5.82 -14.50
N THR A 179 -14.40 5.39 -13.73
CA THR A 179 -13.43 4.35 -14.08
C THR A 179 -13.79 3.03 -13.38
N ASP A 180 -13.33 1.91 -13.95
CA ASP A 180 -13.38 0.58 -13.34
C ASP A 180 -12.06 0.18 -12.64
N THR A 181 -11.05 1.06 -12.72
CA THR A 181 -9.70 0.82 -12.21
C THR A 181 -9.15 2.06 -11.54
N LEU A 182 -8.58 1.87 -10.34
CA LEU A 182 -7.73 2.84 -9.66
C LEU A 182 -6.27 2.38 -9.73
N HIS A 183 -5.32 3.29 -9.57
CA HIS A 183 -3.89 3.01 -9.64
C HIS A 183 -3.26 3.31 -8.29
N LEU A 184 -2.87 2.26 -7.55
CA LEU A 184 -2.11 2.36 -6.31
C LEU A 184 -0.65 2.55 -6.67
N ALA A 185 -0.08 3.71 -6.35
CA ALA A 185 1.34 3.99 -6.49
C ALA A 185 2.00 4.10 -5.10
N VAL A 186 3.14 3.44 -4.92
CA VAL A 186 3.90 3.41 -3.66
C VAL A 186 5.39 3.61 -3.98
N GLY A 187 6.08 4.45 -3.21
CA GLY A 187 7.43 4.85 -3.59
C GLY A 187 8.16 5.69 -2.56
N THR A 188 9.33 6.19 -2.96
CA THR A 188 10.15 7.11 -2.16
C THR A 188 10.52 8.34 -2.98
N ALA A 189 10.62 9.49 -2.31
CA ALA A 189 11.04 10.75 -2.93
C ALA A 189 12.28 11.32 -2.23
N VAL A 190 13.27 11.75 -3.02
CA VAL A 190 14.53 12.39 -2.61
C VAL A 190 14.26 13.74 -1.93
N ILE A 191 15.08 14.05 -0.92
CA ILE A 191 15.12 15.38 -0.27
C ILE A 191 16.56 15.87 -0.14
N TRP A 192 17.50 14.95 0.13
CA TRP A 192 18.92 15.26 0.31
C TRP A 192 19.84 14.32 -0.48
N GLU A 193 21.02 14.83 -0.83
CA GLU A 193 22.19 14.18 -1.46
C GLU A 193 22.72 12.97 -0.67
N ALA A 194 21.93 11.91 -0.61
CA ALA A 194 22.34 10.63 -0.07
C ALA A 194 21.57 9.50 -0.77
N ASP A 195 22.28 8.55 -1.37
CA ASP A 195 21.67 7.34 -1.91
C ASP A 195 21.02 6.54 -0.78
N ALA A 196 19.83 5.98 -1.05
CA ALA A 196 19.13 5.20 -0.04
C ALA A 196 18.37 4.03 -0.67
N THR A 197 18.39 2.90 0.02
CA THR A 197 17.51 1.77 -0.24
C THR A 197 16.43 1.73 0.83
N HIS A 198 15.18 1.56 0.42
CA HIS A 198 14.05 1.26 1.31
C HIS A 198 13.42 -0.06 0.93
N TYR A 199 12.76 -0.65 1.91
CA TYR A 199 11.91 -1.81 1.71
C TYR A 199 10.48 -1.42 2.07
N VAL A 200 9.53 -1.86 1.26
CA VAL A 200 8.11 -1.58 1.45
C VAL A 200 7.29 -2.86 1.32
N ASP A 201 6.28 -3.01 2.16
CA ASP A 201 5.62 -4.29 2.36
C ASP A 201 4.22 -4.15 3.02
N ASP A 202 3.47 -5.26 3.10
CA ASP A 202 2.13 -5.36 3.71
C ASP A 202 1.15 -4.24 3.28
N PHE A 203 1.01 -4.03 1.97
CA PHE A 203 0.02 -3.10 1.45
C PHE A 203 -1.39 -3.66 1.56
N SER A 204 -2.33 -2.80 1.94
CA SER A 204 -3.75 -3.13 2.02
C SER A 204 -4.59 -1.99 1.47
N VAL A 205 -5.62 -2.34 0.70
CA VAL A 205 -6.64 -1.38 0.22
C VAL A 205 -8.02 -1.92 0.56
N SER A 206 -8.80 -1.13 1.30
CA SER A 206 -10.20 -1.42 1.61
C SER A 206 -11.10 -0.39 0.94
N ILE A 207 -12.08 -0.85 0.16
CA ILE A 207 -13.01 -0.01 -0.59
C ILE A 207 -14.44 -0.22 -0.07
N GLU A 208 -15.03 0.83 0.48
CA GLU A 208 -16.39 0.81 1.02
C GLU A 208 -17.30 1.77 0.23
N PRO A 209 -18.44 1.29 -0.32
CA PRO A 209 -19.43 2.17 -0.93
C PRO A 209 -19.99 3.19 0.06
N ARG A 210 -20.26 4.42 -0.41
CA ARG A 210 -20.86 5.51 0.38
C ARG A 210 -22.34 5.76 0.05
#